data_AF-A0A0M0K2H4-F1
#
_entry.id   AF-A0A0M0K2H4-F1
#
_cell.length_a   1.000
_cell.length_b   1.000
_cell.length_c   1.000
_cell.angle_alpha   90.00
_cell.angle_beta   90.00
_cell.angle_gamma   90.00
#
_symmetry.space_group_name_H-M   'P 1'
#
loop_
_entity.id
_entity.type
_entity.pdbx_description
1 polymer ?
#
loop_
_entity_poly.entity_id
_entity_poly.type
_entity_poly.pdbx_seq_one_letter_code
_entity_poly.pdbx_strand_id
1 'polypeptide(L)'
;MQKAMEVVMVFRKPVGSARALSERIEQCARLQTFMQEMQEMGQKLSMELDVVFQSLLQGVAEANGMLISGKAGFDSQAGQFKAFGAADFVPMHQAKVLDRSDRLKEDEARLRTLTGERWPWLIESADLLRNLLRVKVEDGNDLQMAATTVRELDRFYVRLVECATQSGEDRYDLYQRLVSL
;
A
#
# COMPACT_ATOMS: atom_id res chain seq x y z
N MET A 1 9.10 -7.08 -23.08
CA MET A 1 7.89 -6.39 -23.61
C MET A 1 6.64 -6.91 -22.93
N GLN A 2 6.28 -8.19 -23.10
CA GLN A 2 5.18 -8.81 -22.32
C GLN A 2 5.31 -8.61 -20.80
N LYS A 3 6.54 -8.71 -20.26
CA LYS A 3 6.85 -8.40 -18.85
C LYS A 3 6.54 -6.95 -18.44
N ALA A 4 6.66 -5.96 -19.32
CA ALA A 4 6.41 -4.54 -18.96
C ALA A 4 4.90 -4.27 -18.82
N MET A 5 4.09 -4.81 -19.74
CA MET A 5 2.64 -4.79 -19.63
C MET A 5 2.15 -5.53 -18.37
N GLU A 6 2.67 -6.74 -18.13
CA GLU A 6 2.34 -7.52 -16.92
C GLU A 6 2.67 -6.74 -15.63
N VAL A 7 3.84 -6.09 -15.60
CA VAL A 7 4.29 -5.27 -14.47
C VAL A 7 3.36 -4.08 -14.22
N VAL A 8 2.83 -3.40 -15.24
CA VAL A 8 1.96 -2.23 -15.04
C VAL A 8 0.47 -2.59 -14.85
N MET A 9 0.04 -3.77 -15.31
CA MET A 9 -1.35 -4.23 -15.13
C MET A 9 -1.69 -4.60 -13.68
N VAL A 10 -0.70 -4.62 -12.79
CA VAL A 10 -0.89 -4.84 -11.35
C VAL A 10 -1.53 -3.64 -10.64
N PHE A 11 -1.54 -2.44 -11.23
CA PHE A 11 -2.17 -1.27 -10.62
C PHE A 11 -3.69 -1.35 -10.67
N ARG A 12 -4.37 -0.92 -9.60
CA ARG A 12 -5.83 -0.83 -9.60
C ARG A 12 -6.35 0.12 -10.66
N LYS A 13 -5.73 1.31 -10.76
CA LYS A 13 -6.06 2.34 -11.75
C LYS A 13 -4.95 2.45 -12.79
N PRO A 14 -5.29 2.47 -14.09
CA PRO A 14 -4.31 2.61 -15.16
C PRO A 14 -3.61 3.98 -15.11
N VAL A 15 -2.43 4.07 -15.72
CA VAL A 15 -1.67 5.31 -15.87
C VAL A 15 -2.07 5.97 -17.19
N GLY A 16 -2.98 6.93 -17.10
CA GLY A 16 -3.56 7.60 -18.28
C GLY A 16 -3.02 9.00 -18.58
N SER A 17 -2.03 9.48 -17.82
CA SER A 17 -1.42 10.80 -18.05
C SER A 17 0.01 10.88 -17.51
N ALA A 18 0.79 11.84 -17.99
CA ALA A 18 2.14 12.11 -17.50
C ALA A 18 2.16 12.43 -15.99
N ARG A 19 1.14 13.14 -15.50
CA ARG A 19 0.98 13.38 -14.07
C ARG A 19 0.75 12.08 -13.30
N ALA A 20 -0.16 11.23 -13.77
CA ALA A 20 -0.42 9.94 -13.14
C ALA A 20 0.83 9.05 -13.17
N LEU A 21 1.65 9.14 -14.21
CA LEU A 21 2.92 8.42 -14.30
C LEU A 21 3.89 8.89 -13.21
N SER A 22 4.10 10.19 -13.07
CA SER A 22 4.95 10.76 -12.01
C SER A 22 4.46 10.35 -10.62
N GLU A 23 3.15 10.43 -10.37
CA GLU A 23 2.55 9.99 -9.11
C GLU A 23 2.81 8.49 -8.84
N ARG A 24 2.75 7.63 -9.86
CA ARG A 24 3.06 6.21 -9.71
C ARG A 24 4.52 5.94 -9.42
N ILE A 25 5.43 6.66 -10.08
CA ILE A 25 6.87 6.56 -9.82
C ILE A 25 7.15 6.89 -8.35
N GLU A 26 6.62 8.01 -7.86
CA GLU A 26 6.78 8.44 -6.47
C GLU A 26 6.17 7.45 -5.47
N GLN A 27 4.97 6.94 -5.77
CA GLN A 27 4.30 5.96 -4.92
C GLN A 27 5.05 4.63 -4.86
N CYS A 28 5.61 4.15 -5.98
CA CYS A 28 6.41 2.91 -6.00
C CYS A 28 7.71 3.08 -5.23
N ALA A 29 8.40 4.21 -5.40
CA ALA A 29 9.61 4.54 -4.63
C ALA A 29 9.29 4.60 -3.12
N ARG A 30 8.19 5.26 -2.73
CA ARG A 30 7.72 5.31 -1.34
C ARG A 30 7.46 3.91 -0.80
N LEU A 31 6.73 3.07 -1.53
CA LEU A 31 6.44 1.70 -1.10
C LEU A 31 7.71 0.85 -1.02
N GLN A 32 8.69 1.07 -1.89
CA GLN A 32 9.97 0.37 -1.83
C GLN A 32 10.75 0.74 -0.55
N THR A 33 10.80 2.01 -0.18
CA THR A 33 11.37 2.44 1.12
C THR A 33 10.58 1.83 2.28
N PHE A 34 9.25 1.87 2.21
CA PHE A 34 8.38 1.30 3.24
C PHE A 34 8.63 -0.20 3.46
N MET A 35 8.81 -0.98 2.40
CA MET A 35 9.12 -2.41 2.49
C MET A 35 10.46 -2.67 3.18
N GLN A 36 11.47 -1.84 2.91
CA GLN A 36 12.78 -1.93 3.58
C GLN A 36 12.63 -1.61 5.07
N GLU A 37 11.93 -0.54 5.42
CA GLU A 37 11.69 -0.17 6.83
C GLU A 37 10.90 -1.25 7.58
N MET A 38 9.87 -1.86 6.96
CA MET A 38 9.15 -2.97 7.58
C MET A 38 10.05 -4.16 7.89
N GLN A 39 10.97 -4.52 6.98
CA GLN A 39 11.93 -5.59 7.21
C GLN A 39 12.88 -5.26 8.35
N GLU A 40 13.40 -4.02 8.40
CA GLU A 40 14.25 -3.58 9.49
C GLU A 40 13.52 -3.58 10.84
N MET A 41 12.27 -3.15 10.88
CA MET A 41 11.45 -3.18 12.10
C MET A 41 11.18 -4.62 12.56
N GLY A 42 10.84 -5.52 11.63
CA GLY A 42 10.67 -6.94 11.92
C GLY A 42 11.92 -7.54 12.56
N GLN A 43 13.10 -7.23 12.01
CA GLN A 43 14.37 -7.67 12.57
C GLN A 43 14.62 -7.09 13.97
N LYS A 44 14.46 -5.76 14.15
CA LYS A 44 14.72 -5.07 15.43
C LYS A 44 13.80 -5.57 16.55
N LEU A 45 12.56 -5.91 16.22
CA LEU A 45 11.55 -6.35 17.19
C LEU A 45 11.40 -7.87 17.28
N SER A 46 12.16 -8.62 16.47
CA SER A 46 11.99 -10.08 16.31
C SER A 46 10.54 -10.46 15.99
N MET A 47 9.93 -9.70 15.06
CA MET A 47 8.57 -9.91 14.57
C MET A 47 8.61 -10.40 13.13
N GLU A 48 7.70 -11.31 12.81
CA GLU A 48 7.44 -11.69 11.42
C GLU A 48 6.89 -10.49 10.64
N LEU A 49 7.20 -10.43 9.34
CA LEU A 49 6.85 -9.29 8.49
C LEU A 49 5.33 -9.10 8.37
N ASP A 50 4.57 -10.20 8.39
CA ASP A 50 3.11 -10.16 8.38
C ASP A 50 2.56 -9.55 9.67
N VAL A 51 3.14 -9.85 10.84
CA VAL A 51 2.79 -9.23 12.13
C VAL A 51 3.05 -7.73 12.09
N VAL A 52 4.23 -7.30 11.58
CA VAL A 52 4.55 -5.87 11.42
C VAL A 52 3.50 -5.17 10.55
N PHE A 53 3.17 -5.76 9.40
CA PHE A 53 2.20 -5.17 8.49
C PHE A 53 0.79 -5.12 9.08
N GLN A 54 0.33 -6.19 9.74
CA GLN A 54 -0.99 -6.22 10.38
C GLN A 54 -1.11 -5.20 11.52
N SER A 55 -0.05 -5.00 12.30
CA SER A 55 0.00 -3.95 13.33
C SER A 55 -0.06 -2.54 12.73
N LEU A 56 0.53 -2.31 11.56
CA LEU A 56 0.35 -1.05 10.83
C LEU A 56 -1.08 -0.86 10.32
N LEU A 57 -1.74 -1.93 9.85
CA LEU A 57 -3.14 -1.88 9.42
C LEU A 57 -4.11 -1.61 10.57
N GLN A 58 -3.77 -2.07 11.78
CA GLN A 58 -4.47 -1.69 13.00
C GLN A 58 -4.38 -0.16 13.21
N GLY A 59 -3.18 0.42 13.09
CA GLY A 59 -2.99 1.87 13.11
C GLY A 59 -3.77 2.63 12.03
N VAL A 60 -3.90 2.08 10.82
CA VAL A 60 -4.75 2.63 9.74
C VAL A 60 -6.23 2.63 10.14
N ALA A 61 -6.71 1.50 10.68
CA ALA A 61 -8.09 1.41 11.15
C ALA A 61 -8.38 2.41 12.28
N GLU A 62 -7.39 2.66 13.15
CA GLU A 62 -7.46 3.61 14.26
C GLU A 62 -7.54 5.05 13.74
N ALA A 63 -6.64 5.41 12.81
CA ALA A 63 -6.64 6.72 12.17
C ALA A 63 -7.93 7.02 11.39
N ASN A 64 -8.56 5.98 10.82
CA ASN A 64 -9.82 6.09 10.10
C ASN A 64 -11.07 5.99 11.01
N GLY A 65 -10.90 5.92 12.34
CA GLY A 65 -12.01 5.81 13.29
C GLY A 65 -12.80 4.50 13.18
N MET A 66 -12.21 3.46 12.60
CA MET A 66 -12.84 2.15 12.39
C MET A 66 -12.63 1.17 13.54
N LEU A 67 -11.73 1.49 14.48
CA LEU A 67 -11.51 0.69 15.69
C LEU A 67 -12.52 1.06 16.77
N ILE A 68 -13.56 0.26 16.87
CA ILE A 68 -14.56 0.36 17.93
C ILE A 68 -14.06 -0.48 19.11
N SER A 69 -13.61 0.18 20.17
CA SER A 69 -13.38 -0.45 21.47
C SER A 69 -14.72 -0.96 22.03
N GLY A 70 -15.02 -2.22 21.77
CA GLY A 70 -16.12 -2.94 22.42
C GLY A 70 -17.53 -2.60 21.91
N LYS A 71 -18.27 -3.63 21.50
CA LYS A 71 -19.75 -3.74 21.52
C LYS A 71 -20.62 -2.63 20.88
N ALA A 72 -20.11 -1.76 20.03
CA ALA A 72 -20.94 -0.77 19.32
C ALA A 72 -20.73 -0.77 17.80
N GLY A 73 -20.58 -1.96 17.20
CA GLY A 73 -20.51 -2.11 15.74
C GLY A 73 -21.90 -2.19 15.13
N PHE A 74 -22.35 -1.10 14.48
CA PHE A 74 -23.05 -1.04 13.19
C PHE A 74 -23.86 0.27 13.02
N ASP A 75 -24.45 0.82 14.08
CA ASP A 75 -25.44 1.92 13.94
C ASP A 75 -24.83 3.31 13.67
N SER A 76 -23.56 3.56 14.03
CA SER A 76 -22.91 4.85 13.77
C SER A 76 -22.44 5.02 12.31
N GLN A 77 -22.44 3.95 11.52
CA GLN A 77 -22.08 3.97 10.10
C GLN A 77 -23.26 4.31 9.16
N ALA A 78 -24.47 4.61 9.66
CA ALA A 78 -25.54 5.09 8.78
C ALA A 78 -25.42 6.61 8.49
N GLY A 79 -24.78 7.37 9.39
CA GLY A 79 -24.79 8.84 9.36
C GLY A 79 -23.70 9.50 8.51
N GLN A 80 -22.49 8.94 8.47
CA GLN A 80 -21.36 9.54 7.74
C GLN A 80 -21.33 9.20 6.23
N PHE A 81 -22.15 8.24 5.79
CA PHE A 81 -22.09 7.67 4.44
C PHE A 81 -22.99 8.38 3.42
N LYS A 82 -23.66 9.47 3.83
CA LYS A 82 -24.47 10.32 2.92
C LYS A 82 -23.68 11.43 2.21
N ALA A 83 -22.41 11.64 2.55
CA ALA A 83 -21.60 12.73 1.97
C ALA A 83 -20.79 12.33 0.72
N PHE A 84 -20.55 11.04 0.50
CA PHE A 84 -19.85 10.53 -0.68
C PHE A 84 -20.81 9.64 -1.47
N GLY A 85 -21.05 10.00 -2.74
CA GLY A 85 -22.02 9.34 -3.60
C GLY A 85 -21.93 7.80 -3.55
N ALA A 86 -23.08 7.16 -3.33
CA ALA A 86 -23.23 5.75 -3.00
C ALA A 86 -22.86 4.74 -4.11
N ALA A 87 -22.20 5.17 -5.20
CA ALA A 87 -21.97 4.32 -6.37
C ALA A 87 -20.57 3.68 -6.44
N ASP A 88 -19.56 4.24 -5.77
CA ASP A 88 -18.16 3.77 -5.91
C ASP A 88 -17.57 3.16 -4.62
N PHE A 89 -18.34 3.09 -3.54
CA PHE A 89 -17.88 2.53 -2.28
C PHE A 89 -18.47 1.14 -2.09
N VAL A 90 -17.71 0.11 -2.48
CA VAL A 90 -17.96 -1.25 -2.00
C VAL A 90 -17.52 -1.26 -0.52
N PRO A 91 -18.43 -1.42 0.45
CA PRO A 91 -18.06 -1.57 1.85
C PRO A 91 -17.18 -2.82 1.92
N MET A 92 -15.90 -2.60 2.16
CA MET A 92 -14.95 -3.69 2.30
C MET A 92 -15.41 -4.47 3.52
N HIS A 93 -15.96 -5.66 3.30
CA HIS A 93 -16.24 -6.57 4.40
C HIS A 93 -14.96 -6.65 5.23
N GLN A 94 -15.09 -6.32 6.53
CA GLN A 94 -14.02 -6.35 7.51
C GLN A 94 -13.48 -7.78 7.61
N ALA A 95 -12.59 -8.14 6.69
CA ALA A 95 -11.97 -9.45 6.68
C ALA A 95 -11.00 -9.50 7.87
N LYS A 96 -11.43 -10.22 8.91
CA LYS A 96 -10.58 -10.83 9.96
C LYS A 96 -9.76 -9.94 10.91
N VAL A 97 -9.66 -8.62 10.73
CA VAL A 97 -8.88 -7.75 11.64
C VAL A 97 -9.38 -7.82 13.10
N LEU A 98 -10.68 -8.04 13.31
CA LEU A 98 -11.29 -8.04 14.64
C LEU A 98 -10.85 -9.18 15.56
N ASP A 99 -10.48 -10.36 15.02
CA ASP A 99 -10.11 -11.54 15.84
C ASP A 99 -8.66 -11.52 16.34
N ARG A 100 -7.84 -10.56 15.86
CA ARG A 100 -6.43 -10.40 16.26
C ARG A 100 -6.14 -9.14 17.08
N SER A 101 -7.14 -8.29 17.30
CA SER A 101 -6.96 -6.98 17.95
C SER A 101 -6.29 -7.08 19.33
N ASP A 102 -6.67 -8.06 20.17
CA ASP A 102 -6.02 -8.24 21.47
C ASP A 102 -4.60 -8.82 21.39
N ARG A 103 -4.29 -9.60 20.35
CA ARG A 103 -2.96 -10.20 20.13
C ARG A 103 -1.97 -9.22 19.52
N LEU A 104 -2.44 -8.31 18.67
CA LEU A 104 -1.58 -7.35 17.97
C LEU A 104 -1.34 -6.05 18.75
N LYS A 105 -2.14 -5.76 19.79
CA LYS A 105 -2.00 -4.54 20.61
C LYS A 105 -0.60 -4.34 21.18
N GLU A 106 0.01 -5.40 21.71
CA GLU A 106 1.35 -5.33 22.27
C GLU A 106 2.40 -5.06 21.19
N ASP A 107 2.28 -5.76 20.05
CA ASP A 107 3.20 -5.58 18.92
C ASP A 107 3.06 -4.20 18.28
N GLU A 108 1.84 -3.69 18.15
CA GLU A 108 1.57 -2.32 17.70
C GLU A 108 2.17 -1.29 18.65
N ALA A 109 1.98 -1.43 19.96
CA ALA A 109 2.56 -0.53 20.94
C ALA A 109 4.10 -0.52 20.87
N ARG A 110 4.72 -1.68 20.68
CA ARG A 110 6.17 -1.82 20.48
C ARG A 110 6.63 -1.15 19.19
N LEU A 111 5.92 -1.35 18.08
CA LEU A 111 6.21 -0.70 16.80
C LEU A 111 6.04 0.81 16.87
N ARG A 112 4.96 1.31 17.46
CA ARG A 112 4.69 2.72 17.65
C ARG A 112 5.76 3.39 18.51
N THR A 113 6.23 2.70 19.55
CA THR A 113 7.36 3.14 20.38
C THR A 113 8.67 3.22 19.58
N LEU A 114 8.98 2.18 18.79
CA LEU A 114 10.19 2.15 17.96
C LEU A 114 10.21 3.26 16.89
N THR A 115 9.07 3.52 16.28
CA THR A 115 8.94 4.40 15.11
C THR A 115 8.70 5.87 15.46
N GLY A 116 8.10 6.15 16.62
CA GLY A 116 7.85 7.51 17.09
C GLY A 116 7.14 8.37 16.04
N GLU A 117 7.75 9.49 15.66
CA GLU A 117 7.22 10.43 14.67
C GLU A 117 7.06 9.84 13.26
N ARG A 118 7.67 8.69 12.97
CA ARG A 118 7.49 8.00 11.67
C ARG A 118 6.21 7.19 11.58
N TRP A 119 5.50 6.96 12.68
CA TRP A 119 4.26 6.19 12.69
C TRP A 119 3.22 6.64 11.64
N PRO A 120 2.90 7.94 11.48
CA PRO A 120 1.93 8.40 10.47
C PRO A 120 2.34 8.04 9.03
N TRP A 121 3.62 8.20 8.70
CA TRP A 121 4.13 7.88 7.37
C TRP A 121 4.03 6.37 7.08
N LEU A 122 4.27 5.53 8.08
CA LEU A 122 4.19 4.08 7.97
C LEU A 122 2.75 3.59 7.76
N ILE A 123 1.79 4.11 8.55
CA ILE A 123 0.38 3.73 8.39
C ILE A 123 -0.17 4.21 7.03
N GLU A 124 0.19 5.42 6.59
CA GLU A 124 -0.17 5.91 5.25
C GLU A 124 0.44 5.04 4.13
N SER A 125 1.68 4.59 4.30
CA SER A 125 2.33 3.70 3.33
C SER A 125 1.70 2.31 3.31
N ALA A 126 1.25 1.80 4.46
CA ALA A 126 0.51 0.55 4.56
C ALA A 126 -0.87 0.65 3.85
N ASP A 127 -1.58 1.76 4.03
CA ASP A 127 -2.83 2.03 3.31
C ASP A 127 -2.59 2.19 1.80
N LEU A 128 -1.55 2.93 1.41
CA LEU A 128 -1.14 3.05 0.01
C LEU A 128 -0.88 1.68 -0.62
N LEU A 129 -0.17 0.77 0.04
CA LEU A 129 0.10 -0.57 -0.47
C LEU A 129 -1.20 -1.33 -0.78
N ARG A 130 -2.19 -1.27 0.13
CA ARG A 130 -3.49 -1.93 -0.06
C ARG A 130 -4.28 -1.38 -1.24
N ASN A 131 -4.15 -0.09 -1.50
CA ASN A 131 -4.96 0.63 -2.47
C ASN A 131 -4.29 0.81 -3.84
N LEU A 132 -2.96 0.69 -3.91
CA LEU A 132 -2.22 0.90 -5.16
C LEU A 132 -2.31 -0.32 -6.08
N LEU A 133 -2.11 -1.52 -5.53
CA LEU A 133 -2.05 -2.78 -6.27
C LEU A 133 -3.39 -3.50 -6.29
N ARG A 134 -3.63 -4.28 -7.35
CA ARG A 134 -4.79 -5.20 -7.48
C ARG A 134 -4.66 -6.42 -6.59
N VAL A 135 -3.44 -6.73 -6.12
CA VAL A 135 -3.18 -7.80 -5.17
C VAL A 135 -3.86 -7.44 -3.84
N LYS A 136 -4.73 -8.34 -3.38
CA LYS A 136 -5.22 -8.28 -2.00
C LYS A 136 -4.14 -8.86 -1.11
N VAL A 137 -3.80 -8.15 -0.04
CA VAL A 137 -2.81 -8.61 0.94
C VAL A 137 -3.57 -9.12 2.16
N GLU A 138 -3.75 -10.44 2.26
CA GLU A 138 -4.50 -11.08 3.33
C GLU A 138 -3.57 -11.81 4.32
N ASP A 139 -2.44 -12.33 3.85
CA ASP A 139 -1.44 -13.02 4.66
C ASP A 139 0.02 -12.66 4.30
N GLY A 140 0.97 -13.33 4.95
CA GLY A 140 2.40 -13.11 4.72
C GLY A 140 2.90 -13.50 3.34
N ASN A 141 2.29 -14.47 2.68
CA ASN A 141 2.64 -14.85 1.30
C ASN A 141 2.19 -13.75 0.33
N ASP A 142 0.98 -13.24 0.50
CA ASP A 142 0.49 -12.11 -0.30
C ASP A 142 1.36 -10.87 -0.12
N LEU A 143 1.81 -10.63 1.11
CA LEU A 143 2.70 -9.51 1.43
C LEU A 143 4.05 -9.67 0.72
N GLN A 144 4.60 -10.88 0.68
CA GLN A 144 5.85 -11.17 -0.03
C GLN A 144 5.70 -11.02 -1.56
N MET A 145 4.55 -11.40 -2.10
CA MET A 145 4.21 -11.17 -3.51
C MET A 145 4.05 -9.68 -3.82
N ALA A 146 3.36 -8.93 -2.95
CA ALA A 146 3.21 -7.49 -3.09
C ALA A 146 4.58 -6.78 -3.02
N ALA A 147 5.44 -7.16 -2.08
CA ALA A 147 6.81 -6.64 -1.96
C ALA A 147 7.65 -6.90 -3.22
N THR A 148 7.54 -8.11 -3.79
CA THR A 148 8.21 -8.45 -5.05
C THR A 148 7.69 -7.60 -6.20
N THR A 149 6.37 -7.41 -6.27
CA THR A 149 5.72 -6.60 -7.31
C THR A 149 6.16 -5.13 -7.22
N VAL A 150 6.16 -4.54 -6.02
CA VAL A 150 6.63 -3.16 -5.80
C VAL A 150 8.09 -3.02 -6.24
N ARG A 151 8.95 -3.98 -5.90
CA ARG A 151 10.37 -3.95 -6.30
C ARG A 151 10.56 -3.98 -7.81
N GLU A 152 9.81 -4.83 -8.52
CA GLU A 152 9.89 -4.90 -9.98
C GLU A 152 9.31 -3.64 -10.65
N LEU A 153 8.25 -3.06 -10.09
CA LEU A 153 7.70 -1.77 -10.51
C LEU A 153 8.71 -0.62 -10.35
N ASP A 154 9.34 -0.53 -9.17
CA ASP A 154 10.36 0.48 -8.87
C ASP A 154 11.53 0.36 -9.85
N ARG A 155 12.05 -0.86 -10.06
CA ARG A 155 13.09 -1.13 -11.07
C ARG A 155 12.68 -0.73 -12.48
N PHE A 156 11.44 -1.05 -12.88
CA PHE A 156 10.91 -0.64 -14.18
C PHE A 156 10.91 0.88 -14.32
N TYR A 157 10.42 1.59 -13.30
CA TYR A 157 10.33 3.05 -13.34
C TYR A 157 11.68 3.76 -13.28
N VAL A 158 12.63 3.25 -12.48
CA VAL A 158 14.01 3.75 -12.49
C VAL A 158 14.60 3.63 -13.90
N ARG A 159 14.46 2.46 -14.55
CA ARG A 159 14.94 2.27 -15.92
C ARG A 159 14.20 3.14 -16.95
N LEU A 160 12.90 3.31 -16.80
CA LEU A 160 12.11 4.21 -17.66
C LEU A 160 12.66 5.64 -17.60
N VAL A 161 12.91 6.16 -16.40
CA VAL A 161 13.43 7.52 -16.19
C VAL A 161 14.83 7.66 -16.77
N GLU A 162 15.71 6.69 -16.54
CA GLU A 162 17.06 6.68 -17.11
C GLU A 162 17.03 6.65 -18.64
N CYS A 163 16.23 5.76 -19.25
CA CYS A 163 16.12 5.66 -20.69
C CYS A 163 15.58 6.95 -21.32
N ALA A 164 14.52 7.54 -20.76
CA ALA A 164 13.97 8.81 -21.23
C ALA A 164 15.01 9.94 -21.14
N THR A 165 15.78 9.97 -20.05
CA THR A 165 16.85 10.96 -19.87
C THR A 165 17.97 10.81 -20.90
N GLN A 166 18.36 9.56 -21.21
CA GLN A 166 19.41 9.27 -22.19
C GLN A 166 18.96 9.52 -23.63
N SER A 167 17.70 9.24 -23.95
CA SER A 167 17.15 9.44 -25.30
C SER A 167 16.65 10.86 -25.55
N GLY A 168 16.41 11.64 -24.49
CA GLY A 168 15.74 12.94 -24.57
C GLY A 168 14.23 12.85 -24.89
N GLU A 169 13.66 11.65 -24.84
CA GLU A 169 12.23 11.40 -25.07
C GLU A 169 11.40 11.81 -23.85
N ASP A 170 10.15 12.24 -24.05
CA ASP A 170 9.24 12.45 -22.94
C ASP A 170 8.97 11.12 -22.21
N ARG A 171 8.97 11.17 -20.88
CA ARG A 171 8.81 9.97 -20.04
C ARG A 171 7.48 9.28 -20.26
N TYR A 172 6.41 10.04 -20.46
CA TYR A 172 5.08 9.49 -20.65
C TYR A 172 4.92 8.89 -22.04
N ASP A 173 5.47 9.53 -23.08
CA ASP A 173 5.48 8.97 -24.44
C ASP A 173 6.24 7.64 -24.49
N LEU A 174 7.44 7.59 -23.89
CA LEU A 174 8.21 6.35 -23.75
C LEU A 174 7.43 5.28 -22.99
N TYR A 175 6.78 5.66 -21.88
CA TYR A 175 5.93 4.76 -21.10
C TYR A 175 4.80 4.18 -21.95
N GLN A 176 4.04 5.02 -22.66
CA GLN A 176 2.94 4.59 -23.52
C GLN A 176 3.42 3.60 -24.58
N ARG A 177 4.56 3.86 -25.21
CA ARG A 177 5.17 2.96 -26.18
C ARG A 177 5.55 1.60 -25.56
N LEU A 178 6.05 1.58 -24.34
CA LEU A 178 6.44 0.35 -23.65
C LEU A 178 5.26 -0.52 -23.17
N VAL A 179 4.09 0.09 -22.95
CA VAL A 179 2.89 -0.60 -22.41
C VAL A 179 1.78 -0.82 -23.45
N SER A 180 1.90 -0.25 -24.65
CA SER A 180 0.92 -0.39 -25.75
C SER A 180 1.36 -1.39 -26.83
N LEU A 181 2.51 -2.05 -26.66
CA LEU A 181 3.09 -3.07 -27.55
C LEU A 181 3.01 -4.46 -26.93
#